data_AF-A0A2I0T0F6-F1
#
_entry.id   AF-A0A2I0T0F6-F1
#
_cell.length_a   1.000
_cell.length_b   1.000
_cell.length_c   1.000
_cell.angle_alpha   90.00
_cell.angle_beta   90.00
_cell.angle_gamma   90.00
#
_symmetry.space_group_name_H-M   'P 1'
#
loop_
_entity.id
_entity.type
_entity.pdbx_description
1 polymer ?
#
loop_
_entity_poly.entity_id
_entity_poly.type
_entity_poly.pdbx_seq_one_letter_code
_entity_poly.pdbx_strand_id
1 'polypeptide(L)'
;MGDNFNATLQKVTAHYRTSPFFSVYVSADSKNSNSNVIQVDQSGLGLPSRDYYLNKTENEKVLAGYLNYMVQLGMFLGGTDEEAVRQQMQQILDFETALANITIPQEKHRDEEVIYHKMTAGELKELAPAVDWMPFLSTVFYPVELNESEPVVVYAKEYLEQVSDLILATDKW
;
A
#
# COMPACT_ATOMS: atom_id res chain seq x y z
N MET A 1 -22.54 4.69 8.74
CA MET A 1 -21.65 3.54 8.97
C MET A 1 -20.28 4.13 9.15
N GLY A 2 -19.72 4.03 10.36
CA GLY A 2 -18.48 4.73 10.71
C GLY A 2 -17.29 4.14 9.96
N ASP A 3 -16.40 5.04 9.55
CA ASP A 3 -15.14 4.78 8.84
C ASP A 3 -14.37 3.60 9.46
N ASN A 4 -14.45 2.42 8.84
CA ASN A 4 -13.84 1.17 9.31
C ASN A 4 -12.48 0.91 8.63
N PHE A 5 -11.94 1.90 7.92
CA PHE A 5 -10.76 1.77 7.09
C PHE A 5 -9.58 1.16 7.85
N ASN A 6 -9.18 1.75 8.97
CA ASN A 6 -8.02 1.29 9.76
C ASN A 6 -8.22 -0.13 10.30
N ALA A 7 -9.43 -0.47 10.75
CA ALA A 7 -9.73 -1.81 11.25
C ALA A 7 -9.69 -2.87 10.12
N THR A 8 -10.20 -2.54 8.93
CA THR A 8 -10.15 -3.41 7.76
C THR A 8 -8.71 -3.58 7.28
N LEU A 9 -7.94 -2.49 7.19
CA LEU A 9 -6.53 -2.50 6.82
C LEU A 9 -5.71 -3.41 7.76
N GLN A 10 -5.89 -3.25 9.07
CA GLN A 10 -5.28 -4.11 10.09
C GLN A 10 -5.63 -5.59 9.87
N LYS A 11 -6.91 -5.88 9.67
CA LYS A 11 -7.39 -7.25 9.48
C LYS A 11 -6.77 -7.88 8.23
N VAL A 12 -6.80 -7.19 7.10
CA VAL A 12 -6.31 -7.75 5.83
C VAL A 12 -4.80 -7.94 5.83
N THR A 13 -4.05 -7.00 6.40
CA THR A 13 -2.60 -7.14 6.51
C THR A 13 -2.20 -8.24 7.49
N ALA A 14 -2.73 -8.24 8.71
CA ALA A 14 -2.29 -9.18 9.74
C ALA A 14 -2.81 -10.61 9.49
N HIS A 15 -4.05 -10.78 9.03
CA HIS A 15 -4.68 -12.12 8.91
C HIS A 15 -4.55 -12.72 7.53
N TYR A 16 -4.66 -11.90 6.47
CA TYR A 16 -4.60 -12.37 5.08
C TYR A 16 -3.26 -12.10 4.39
N ARG A 17 -2.30 -11.48 5.10
CA ARG A 17 -0.96 -11.15 4.61
C ARG A 17 -0.99 -10.32 3.32
N THR A 18 -1.95 -9.40 3.21
CA THR A 18 -2.05 -8.48 2.07
C THR A 18 -1.37 -7.15 2.36
N SER A 19 -0.89 -6.47 1.31
CA SER A 19 -0.22 -5.17 1.39
C SER A 19 -0.86 -4.20 0.40
N PRO A 20 -2.08 -3.69 0.68
CA PRO A 20 -2.89 -2.96 -0.30
C PRO A 20 -2.39 -1.54 -0.62
N PHE A 21 -1.63 -0.91 0.28
CA PHE A 21 -1.12 0.46 0.10
C PHE A 21 0.38 0.56 0.35
N PHE A 22 0.89 -0.25 1.26
CA PHE A 22 2.30 -0.31 1.62
C PHE A 22 2.55 -1.69 2.22
N SER A 23 3.80 -2.10 2.18
CA SER A 23 4.27 -3.32 2.83
C SER A 23 4.90 -2.99 4.16
N VAL A 24 4.65 -3.83 5.16
CA VAL A 24 5.28 -3.73 6.48
C VAL A 24 5.84 -5.10 6.83
N TYR A 25 7.11 -5.14 7.18
CA TYR A 25 7.81 -6.36 7.53
C TYR A 25 8.99 -6.07 8.47
N VAL A 26 9.65 -7.12 8.96
CA VAL A 26 10.82 -7.01 9.83
C VAL A 26 11.98 -7.73 9.14
N SER A 27 13.10 -7.03 8.99
CA SER A 27 14.34 -7.55 8.41
C SER A 27 15.54 -6.93 9.11
N ALA A 28 16.74 -7.40 8.77
CA ALA A 28 17.99 -6.87 9.28
C ALA A 28 18.10 -5.36 8.98
N ASP A 29 18.56 -4.58 9.96
CA ASP A 29 18.85 -3.17 9.75
C ASP A 29 20.12 -3.03 8.90
N SER A 30 20.01 -2.43 7.72
CA SER A 30 21.14 -2.24 6.80
C SER A 30 22.30 -1.45 7.42
N LYS A 31 22.03 -0.59 8.40
CA LYS A 31 23.06 0.16 9.15
C LYS A 31 23.49 -0.52 10.45
N ASN A 32 22.81 -1.59 10.87
CA ASN A 32 23.19 -2.41 12.02
C ASN A 32 22.72 -3.87 11.83
N SER A 33 23.51 -4.67 11.13
CA SER A 33 23.15 -6.05 10.76
C SER A 33 22.95 -7.02 11.94
N ASN A 34 23.33 -6.62 13.16
CA ASN A 34 23.09 -7.39 14.38
C ASN A 34 21.68 -7.18 14.97
N SER A 35 20.88 -6.29 14.38
CA SER A 35 19.52 -5.97 14.82
C SER A 35 18.54 -6.08 13.66
N ASN A 36 17.30 -6.42 13.98
CA ASN A 36 16.19 -6.28 13.05
C ASN A 36 15.44 -4.97 13.34
N VAL A 37 14.81 -4.42 12.31
CA VAL A 37 14.02 -3.20 12.39
C VAL A 37 12.73 -3.36 11.59
N ILE A 38 11.68 -2.67 12.01
CA ILE A 38 10.45 -2.57 11.20
C ILE A 38 10.78 -1.79 9.93
N GLN A 39 10.36 -2.32 8.80
CA GLN A 39 10.58 -1.74 7.48
C GLN A 39 9.23 -1.48 6.82
N VAL A 40 9.09 -0.29 6.23
CA VAL A 40 7.91 0.14 5.47
C VAL A 40 8.34 0.53 4.06
N ASP A 41 7.71 -0.06 3.06
CA ASP A 41 8.03 0.18 1.65
C ASP A 41 6.77 0.21 0.77
N GLN A 42 6.93 0.70 -0.46
CA GLN A 42 5.86 0.81 -1.44
C GLN A 42 5.23 -0.54 -1.81
N SER A 43 3.90 -0.56 -2.00
CA SER A 43 3.17 -1.77 -2.40
C SER A 43 1.82 -1.43 -3.04
N GLY A 44 0.90 -2.40 -3.12
CA GLY A 44 -0.50 -2.15 -3.47
C GLY A 44 -0.88 -2.21 -4.94
N LEU A 45 0.07 -2.51 -5.83
CA LEU A 45 -0.23 -2.72 -7.26
C LEU A 45 -0.59 -4.18 -7.53
N GLY A 46 -1.69 -4.40 -8.26
CA GLY A 46 -2.09 -5.75 -8.71
C GLY A 46 -1.29 -6.28 -9.89
N LEU A 47 -0.72 -5.40 -10.72
CA LEU A 47 0.17 -5.77 -11.84
C LEU A 47 1.65 -5.73 -11.41
N PRO A 48 2.54 -6.49 -12.09
CA PRO A 48 3.92 -6.69 -11.64
C PRO A 48 4.81 -5.44 -11.62
N SER A 49 4.45 -4.38 -12.32
CA SER A 49 5.20 -3.11 -12.37
C SER A 49 4.25 -1.95 -12.58
N ARG A 50 4.64 -0.77 -12.06
CA ARG A 50 3.97 0.50 -12.35
C ARG A 50 3.87 0.80 -13.84
N ASP A 51 4.83 0.34 -14.64
CA ASP A 51 4.89 0.63 -16.08
C ASP A 51 3.69 0.05 -16.85
N TYR A 52 3.08 -1.03 -16.31
CA TYR A 52 1.85 -1.58 -16.89
C TYR A 52 0.69 -0.60 -16.84
N TYR A 53 0.63 0.26 -15.82
CA TYR A 53 -0.40 1.27 -15.65
C TYR A 53 -0.09 2.56 -16.41
N LEU A 54 1.20 2.94 -16.49
CA LEU A 54 1.63 4.22 -17.05
C LEU A 54 1.82 4.18 -18.58
N ASN A 55 2.32 3.06 -19.14
CA ASN A 55 2.52 2.90 -20.58
C ASN A 55 1.24 2.40 -21.26
N LYS A 56 0.16 3.18 -21.16
CA LYS A 56 -1.19 2.77 -21.58
C LYS A 56 -1.29 2.32 -23.04
N THR A 57 -0.51 2.93 -23.95
CA THR A 57 -0.53 2.58 -25.38
C THR A 57 0.09 1.21 -25.67
N GLU A 58 1.11 0.81 -24.92
CA GLU A 58 1.76 -0.49 -25.10
C GLU A 58 1.04 -1.59 -24.32
N ASN A 59 0.47 -1.23 -23.17
CA ASN A 59 -0.15 -2.15 -22.23
C ASN A 59 -1.68 -2.14 -22.27
N GLU A 60 -2.29 -1.53 -23.30
CA GLU A 60 -3.75 -1.40 -23.44
C GLU A 60 -4.45 -2.76 -23.30
N LYS A 61 -3.92 -3.80 -23.95
CA LYS A 61 -4.47 -5.16 -23.88
C LYS A 61 -4.35 -5.77 -22.48
N VAL A 62 -3.29 -5.45 -21.75
CA VAL A 62 -3.07 -5.93 -20.38
C VAL A 62 -4.04 -5.26 -19.44
N LEU A 63 -4.20 -3.93 -19.52
CA LEU A 63 -5.15 -3.17 -18.71
C LEU A 63 -6.60 -3.59 -18.98
N ALA A 64 -6.96 -3.76 -20.25
CA ALA A 64 -8.28 -4.27 -20.62
C ALA A 64 -8.52 -5.71 -20.10
N GLY A 65 -7.51 -6.57 -20.19
CA GLY A 65 -7.56 -7.93 -19.64
C GLY A 65 -7.71 -7.94 -18.12
N TYR A 66 -6.97 -7.07 -17.42
CA TYR A 66 -7.01 -6.93 -15.98
C TYR A 66 -8.36 -6.40 -15.49
N LEU A 67 -8.92 -5.38 -16.16
CA LEU A 67 -10.28 -4.90 -15.89
C LEU A 67 -11.31 -6.00 -16.08
N ASN A 68 -11.24 -6.76 -17.19
CA ASN A 68 -12.18 -7.85 -17.45
C ASN A 68 -12.06 -8.96 -16.39
N TYR A 69 -10.84 -9.26 -15.92
CA TYR A 69 -10.61 -10.20 -14.82
C TYR A 69 -11.29 -9.73 -13.52
N MET A 70 -11.11 -8.46 -13.16
CA MET A 70 -11.76 -7.86 -11.99
C MET A 70 -13.29 -7.92 -12.09
N VAL A 71 -13.85 -7.62 -13.27
CA VAL A 71 -15.30 -7.72 -13.51
C VAL A 71 -15.80 -9.15 -13.37
N GLN A 72 -15.11 -10.13 -13.96
CA GLN A 72 -15.50 -11.54 -13.84
C GLN A 72 -15.49 -12.01 -12.39
N LEU A 73 -14.47 -11.64 -11.61
CA LEU A 73 -14.42 -11.94 -10.18
C LEU A 73 -15.57 -11.28 -9.42
N GLY A 74 -15.85 -9.99 -9.69
CA GLY A 74 -16.97 -9.28 -9.07
C GLY A 74 -18.31 -9.97 -9.32
N MET A 75 -18.54 -10.44 -10.56
CA MET A 75 -19.73 -11.21 -10.91
C MET A 75 -19.78 -12.57 -10.18
N PHE A 76 -18.66 -13.29 -10.09
CA PHE A 76 -18.61 -14.57 -9.35
C PHE A 76 -18.83 -14.42 -7.84
N LEU A 77 -18.46 -13.27 -7.27
CA LEU A 77 -18.61 -12.96 -5.85
C LEU A 77 -19.98 -12.38 -5.49
N GLY A 78 -20.96 -12.44 -6.41
CA GLY A 78 -22.35 -12.06 -6.16
C GLY A 78 -22.79 -10.74 -6.79
N GLY A 79 -21.99 -10.16 -7.69
CA GLY A 79 -22.42 -9.04 -8.52
C GLY A 79 -23.63 -9.41 -9.39
N THR A 80 -24.69 -8.62 -9.33
CA THR A 80 -25.94 -8.87 -10.07
C THR A 80 -26.07 -8.06 -11.35
N ASP A 81 -25.32 -6.96 -11.45
CA ASP A 81 -25.32 -6.06 -12.60
C ASP A 81 -23.88 -5.87 -13.09
N GLU A 82 -23.60 -6.37 -14.29
CA GLU A 82 -22.25 -6.31 -14.88
C GLU A 82 -21.81 -4.87 -15.14
N GLU A 83 -22.73 -3.97 -15.51
CA GLU A 83 -22.37 -2.57 -15.79
C GLU A 83 -21.95 -1.85 -14.52
N ALA A 84 -22.72 -2.02 -13.44
CA ALA A 84 -22.37 -1.50 -12.12
C ALA A 84 -21.04 -2.08 -11.60
N VAL A 85 -20.84 -3.39 -11.73
CA VAL A 85 -19.57 -4.04 -11.34
C VAL A 85 -18.42 -3.48 -12.17
N ARG A 86 -18.59 -3.31 -13.49
CA ARG A 86 -17.57 -2.73 -14.36
C ARG A 86 -17.20 -1.31 -13.97
N GLN A 87 -18.17 -0.48 -13.60
CA GLN A 87 -17.89 0.87 -13.09
C GLN A 87 -17.08 0.84 -11.78
N GLN A 88 -17.42 -0.04 -10.83
CA GLN A 88 -16.66 -0.19 -9.59
C GLN A 88 -15.23 -0.69 -9.85
N MET A 89 -15.06 -1.69 -10.73
CA MET A 89 -13.73 -2.21 -11.07
C MET A 89 -12.90 -1.19 -11.86
N GLN A 90 -13.53 -0.30 -12.63
CA GLN A 90 -12.85 0.82 -13.26
C GLN A 90 -12.33 1.81 -12.22
N GLN A 91 -13.12 2.13 -11.18
CA GLN A 91 -12.67 2.99 -10.08
C GLN A 91 -11.47 2.39 -9.34
N ILE A 92 -11.46 1.07 -9.11
CA ILE A 92 -10.31 0.36 -8.52
C ILE A 92 -9.08 0.50 -9.44
N LEU A 93 -9.24 0.28 -10.75
CA LEU A 93 -8.15 0.42 -11.71
C LEU A 93 -7.61 1.85 -11.77
N ASP A 94 -8.48 2.86 -11.71
CA ASP A 94 -8.09 4.26 -11.69
C ASP A 94 -7.33 4.60 -10.41
N PHE A 95 -7.77 4.07 -9.27
CA PHE A 95 -7.07 4.19 -7.98
C PHE A 95 -5.69 3.53 -8.03
N GLU A 96 -5.58 2.28 -8.52
CA GLU A 96 -4.29 1.61 -8.69
C GLU A 96 -3.38 2.35 -9.67
N THR A 97 -3.94 2.99 -10.70
CA THR A 97 -3.17 3.83 -11.63
C THR A 97 -2.64 5.09 -10.94
N ALA A 98 -3.43 5.73 -10.07
CA ALA A 98 -2.97 6.84 -9.25
C ALA A 98 -1.85 6.40 -8.30
N LEU A 99 -2.01 5.24 -7.65
CA LEU A 99 -0.98 4.64 -6.81
C LEU A 99 0.30 4.35 -7.60
N ALA A 100 0.17 3.78 -8.80
CA ALA A 100 1.29 3.49 -9.70
C ALA A 100 2.02 4.77 -10.13
N ASN A 101 1.34 5.91 -10.21
CA ASN A 101 1.96 7.20 -10.52
C ASN A 101 2.81 7.73 -9.34
N ILE A 102 2.42 7.40 -8.10
CA ILE A 102 3.13 7.76 -6.87
C ILE A 102 4.32 6.81 -6.61
N THR A 103 4.20 5.53 -6.98
CA THR A 103 5.25 4.50 -6.82
C THR A 103 6.60 4.94 -7.38
N ILE A 104 7.67 4.77 -6.61
CA ILE A 104 9.02 5.13 -7.05
C ILE A 104 9.49 4.12 -8.10
N PRO A 105 10.06 4.56 -9.25
CA PRO A 105 10.64 3.65 -10.23
C PRO A 105 11.74 2.76 -9.64
N GLN A 106 11.81 1.50 -10.09
CA GLN A 106 12.76 0.52 -9.58
C GLN A 106 14.21 0.98 -9.71
N GLU A 107 14.56 1.73 -10.74
CA GLU A 107 15.91 2.25 -10.96
C GLU A 107 16.34 3.27 -9.90
N LYS A 108 15.39 4.04 -9.35
CA LYS A 108 15.64 4.98 -8.24
C LYS A 108 15.64 4.29 -6.88
N HIS A 109 15.05 3.10 -6.80
CA HIS A 109 14.96 2.28 -5.59
C HIS A 109 16.19 1.37 -5.37
N ARG A 110 17.26 1.52 -6.15
CA ARG A 110 18.49 0.70 -6.02
C ARG A 110 19.53 1.27 -5.07
N ASP A 111 19.51 2.57 -4.83
CA ASP A 111 20.51 3.23 -4.00
C ASP A 111 20.06 3.22 -2.54
N GLU A 112 20.46 2.16 -1.83
CA GLU A 112 20.08 1.91 -0.44
C GLU A 112 20.47 3.06 0.51
N GLU A 113 21.56 3.79 0.23
CA GLU A 113 21.96 4.94 1.07
C GLU A 113 20.97 6.10 0.93
N VAL A 114 20.39 6.27 -0.25
CA VAL A 114 19.44 7.35 -0.56
C VAL A 114 18.04 7.02 -0.06
N ILE A 115 17.59 5.77 -0.22
CA ILE A 115 16.24 5.35 0.16
C ILE A 115 16.12 4.98 1.65
N TYR A 116 17.22 4.73 2.36
CA TYR A 116 17.16 4.40 3.78
C TYR A 116 16.83 5.64 4.62
N HIS A 117 15.60 5.71 5.13
CA HIS A 117 15.17 6.74 6.08
C HIS A 117 14.72 6.11 7.40
N LYS A 118 15.60 6.12 8.40
CA LYS A 118 15.25 5.70 9.76
C LYS A 118 14.59 6.84 10.52
N MET A 119 13.41 6.58 11.04
CA MET A 119 12.60 7.49 11.87
C MET A 119 11.92 6.71 12.99
N THR A 120 11.17 7.40 13.84
CA THR A 120 10.36 6.80 14.90
C THR A 120 8.95 6.53 14.42
N ALA A 121 8.22 5.61 15.07
CA ALA A 121 6.81 5.37 14.78
C ALA A 121 5.94 6.63 14.98
N GLY A 122 6.32 7.54 15.89
CA GLY A 122 5.71 8.85 16.05
C GLY A 122 5.92 9.75 14.83
N GLU A 123 7.14 9.84 14.30
CA GLU A 123 7.43 10.60 13.07
C GLU A 123 6.72 9.99 11.84
N LEU A 124 6.61 8.66 11.76
CA LEU A 124 5.86 7.98 10.71
C LEU A 124 4.37 8.36 10.72
N LYS A 125 3.79 8.52 11.91
CA LYS A 125 2.42 8.98 12.08
C LYS A 125 2.23 10.41 11.60
N GLU A 126 3.21 11.29 11.82
CA GLU A 126 3.17 12.65 11.28
C GLU A 126 3.35 12.68 9.76
N LEU A 127 4.19 11.78 9.22
CA LEU A 127 4.46 11.63 7.80
C LEU A 127 3.22 11.19 7.00
N ALA A 128 2.51 10.20 7.51
CA ALA A 128 1.40 9.56 6.81
C ALA A 128 0.17 9.41 7.74
N PRO A 129 -0.53 10.52 8.05
CA PRO A 129 -1.59 10.56 9.06
C PRO A 129 -2.88 9.80 8.68
N ALA A 130 -3.02 9.32 7.43
CA ALA A 130 -4.19 8.55 7.01
C ALA A 130 -4.33 7.19 7.72
N VAL A 131 -3.22 6.65 8.23
CA VAL A 131 -3.15 5.35 8.90
C VAL A 131 -2.95 5.54 10.39
N ASP A 132 -3.72 4.82 11.20
CA ASP A 132 -3.49 4.72 12.64
C ASP A 132 -2.30 3.78 12.91
N TRP A 133 -1.07 4.28 12.71
CA TRP A 133 0.16 3.47 12.73
C TRP A 133 0.38 2.70 14.03
N MET A 134 0.14 3.30 15.20
CA MET A 134 0.37 2.60 16.48
C MET A 134 -0.55 1.37 16.63
N PRO A 135 -1.88 1.50 16.53
CA PRO A 135 -2.78 0.34 16.47
C PRO A 135 -2.42 -0.66 15.35
N PHE A 136 -2.04 -0.16 14.18
CA PHE A 136 -1.67 -1.00 13.04
C PHE A 136 -0.43 -1.86 13.33
N LEU A 137 0.67 -1.24 13.73
CA LEU A 137 1.93 -1.92 14.04
C LEU A 137 1.77 -2.89 15.21
N SER A 138 1.06 -2.50 16.27
CA SER A 138 0.79 -3.40 17.40
C SER A 138 -0.05 -4.62 17.01
N THR A 139 -0.94 -4.48 16.03
CA THR A 139 -1.75 -5.62 15.52
C THR A 139 -0.90 -6.54 14.64
N VAL A 140 -0.11 -5.97 13.74
CA VAL A 140 0.74 -6.73 12.80
C VAL A 140 1.85 -7.48 13.54
N PHE A 141 2.43 -6.87 14.58
CA PHE A 141 3.57 -7.43 15.32
C PHE A 141 3.21 -8.01 16.69
N TYR A 142 1.93 -8.23 16.98
CA TYR A 142 1.52 -8.93 18.20
C TYR A 142 2.27 -10.27 18.35
N PRO A 143 2.84 -10.59 19.53
CA PRO A 143 2.62 -9.96 20.84
C PRO A 143 3.68 -8.91 21.27
N VAL A 144 4.45 -8.33 20.35
CA VAL A 144 5.49 -7.34 20.70
C VAL A 144 4.85 -6.03 21.16
N GLU A 145 5.28 -5.52 22.32
CA GLU A 145 4.88 -4.20 22.80
C GLU A 145 5.67 -3.11 22.07
N LEU A 146 4.95 -2.23 21.37
CA LEU A 146 5.52 -1.13 20.60
C LEU A 146 5.09 0.21 21.18
N ASN A 147 5.94 1.23 21.05
CA ASN A 147 5.64 2.60 21.44
C ASN A 147 6.05 3.59 20.33
N GLU A 148 5.72 4.87 20.49
CA GLU A 148 5.99 5.88 19.46
C GLU A 148 7.50 6.11 19.22
N SER A 149 8.38 5.69 20.13
CA SER A 149 9.84 5.76 19.95
C SER A 149 10.43 4.56 19.19
N GLU A 150 9.61 3.59 18.78
CA GLU A 150 10.06 2.42 18.04
C GLU A 150 10.73 2.85 16.71
N PRO A 151 11.95 2.37 16.41
CA PRO A 151 12.61 2.66 15.15
C PRO A 151 11.92 1.97 13.98
N VAL A 152 11.63 2.74 12.94
CA VAL A 152 11.08 2.29 11.67
C VAL A 152 11.97 2.80 10.54
N VAL A 153 12.31 1.93 9.60
CA VAL A 153 12.96 2.31 8.34
C VAL A 153 11.91 2.44 7.26
N VAL A 154 11.85 3.60 6.64
CA VAL A 154 10.98 3.91 5.51
C VAL A 154 11.84 4.01 4.26
N TYR A 155 11.55 3.17 3.26
CA TYR A 155 12.29 3.16 2.00
C TYR A 155 11.72 4.14 0.95
N ALA A 156 10.44 4.51 1.10
CA ALA A 156 9.75 5.34 0.14
C ALA A 156 9.00 6.45 0.87
N LYS A 157 9.73 7.47 1.36
CA LYS A 157 9.18 8.52 2.21
C LYS A 157 8.12 9.35 1.48
N GLU A 158 8.45 9.93 0.33
CA GLU A 158 7.53 10.75 -0.46
C GLU A 158 6.35 9.93 -1.00
N TYR A 159 6.55 8.62 -1.18
CA TYR A 159 5.47 7.71 -1.55
C TYR A 159 4.45 7.60 -0.41
N LEU A 160 4.88 7.39 0.84
CA LEU A 160 3.97 7.27 1.98
C LEU A 160 3.19 8.56 2.25
N GLU A 161 3.83 9.73 2.10
CA GLU A 161 3.16 11.04 2.20
C GLU A 161 2.01 11.13 1.17
N GLN A 162 2.33 10.88 -0.11
CA GLN A 162 1.36 10.95 -1.20
C GLN A 162 0.27 9.87 -1.11
N VAL A 163 0.59 8.66 -0.62
CA VAL A 163 -0.40 7.62 -0.37
C VAL A 163 -1.34 8.02 0.75
N SER A 164 -0.84 8.65 1.81
CA SER A 164 -1.66 9.21 2.88
C SER A 164 -2.65 10.25 2.32
N ASP A 165 -2.17 11.18 1.49
CA ASP A 165 -3.02 12.16 0.83
C ASP A 165 -4.07 11.51 -0.07
N LEU A 166 -3.67 10.49 -0.85
CA LEU A 166 -4.57 9.75 -1.73
C LEU A 166 -5.69 9.04 -0.93
N ILE A 167 -5.35 8.42 0.19
CA ILE A 167 -6.33 7.74 1.07
C ILE A 167 -7.31 8.76 1.67
N LEU A 168 -6.82 9.93 2.11
CA LEU A 168 -7.67 10.97 2.71
C LEU A 168 -8.57 11.66 1.68
N ALA A 169 -8.14 11.74 0.43
CA ALA A 169 -8.89 12.35 -0.67
C ALA A 169 -9.92 11.41 -1.32
N THR A 170 -9.85 10.10 -1.06
CA THR A 170 -10.71 9.10 -1.69
C THR A 170 -11.91 8.76 -0.80
N ASP A 171 -13.11 8.72 -1.39
CA ASP A 171 -14.34 8.38 -0.66
C ASP A 171 -14.31 6.94 -0.13
N LYS A 172 -14.83 6.78 1.10
CA LYS A 172 -14.93 5.51 1.82
C LYS A 172 -16.41 5.10 1.87
N TRP A 173 -16.87 4.50 0.79
CA TRP A 173 -18.27 4.12 0.57
C TRP A 173 -18.72 2.91 1.39
#